data_AF-A0AAJ1PRZ2-F1
#
_entry.id   AF-A0AAJ1PRZ2-F1
#
_cell.length_a   1.000
_cell.length_b   1.000
_cell.length_c   1.000
_cell.angle_alpha   90.00
_cell.angle_beta   90.00
_cell.angle_gamma   90.00
#
_symmetry.space_group_name_H-M   'P 1'
#
loop_
_entity.id
_entity.type
_entity.pdbx_description
1 polymer ?
#
loop_
_entity_poly.entity_id
_entity_poly.type
_entity_poly.pdbx_seq_one_letter_code
_entity_poly.pdbx_strand_id
1 'polypeptide(L)'
;MSRIVVMQNGIFITFYQELSKNGFLSALISTLDHVWTNMLWIVLLFLIFISLGFIFFILFYSRIDLRMLVVSQIVYMILVSMLTNFSSVLLMIALSLFIGVLWEKKNFEPAKDDFSTGYSVINARLWLMSVFLCIGIFLILYMNFPTYEQEILRSNKELMLSLLPGIKEVKEEQKKDIVELTEGFKSTLAGIYNSKNESLRTQCKPLYEDMTQALDSYRDRTVQKIEEQELGVSEEDLSKHFPFFNVISQITPLLIALSGFAFFTVLNPIIGVFGGILYSLIKKSRRTSILPSIQNMEQ
;
A
#
# COMPACT_ATOMS: atom_id res chain seq x y z
N MET A 1 6.63 7.83 4.65
CA MET A 1 5.18 7.87 4.93
C MET A 1 4.36 8.16 3.67
N SER A 2 4.73 9.13 2.82
CA SER A 2 4.02 9.42 1.55
C SER A 2 3.82 8.19 0.66
N ARG A 3 4.85 7.33 0.56
CA ARG A 3 4.76 6.05 -0.17
C ARG A 3 3.63 5.13 0.30
N ILE A 4 3.21 5.17 1.57
CA ILE A 4 2.15 4.28 2.09
C ILE A 4 0.77 4.76 1.60
N VAL A 5 0.54 6.08 1.55
CA VAL A 5 -0.71 6.67 1.03
C VAL A 5 -0.83 6.39 -0.47
N VAL A 6 0.24 6.70 -1.21
CA VAL A 6 0.32 6.44 -2.67
C VAL A 6 0.11 4.95 -2.95
N MET A 7 0.67 4.07 -2.13
CA MET A 7 0.53 2.64 -2.28
C MET A 7 -0.89 2.14 -1.95
N GLN A 8 -1.53 2.62 -0.88
CA GLN A 8 -2.91 2.25 -0.57
C GLN A 8 -3.86 2.64 -1.71
N ASN A 9 -3.74 3.87 -2.20
CA ASN A 9 -4.57 4.33 -3.32
C ASN A 9 -4.19 3.64 -4.63
N GLY A 10 -2.92 3.29 -4.83
CA GLY A 10 -2.45 2.45 -5.93
C GLY A 10 -3.16 1.09 -5.99
N ILE A 11 -3.37 0.43 -4.85
CA ILE A 11 -4.11 -0.84 -4.76
C ILE A 11 -5.54 -0.67 -5.31
N PHE A 12 -6.24 0.40 -4.91
CA PHE A 12 -7.59 0.68 -5.39
C PHE A 12 -7.62 1.10 -6.85
N ILE A 13 -6.67 1.93 -7.31
CA ILE A 13 -6.56 2.34 -8.71
C ILE A 13 -6.32 1.13 -9.61
N THR A 14 -5.36 0.25 -9.26
CA THR A 14 -5.11 -1.00 -9.99
C THR A 14 -6.36 -1.87 -10.02
N PHE A 15 -7.05 -2.02 -8.88
CA PHE A 15 -8.28 -2.81 -8.82
C PHE A 15 -9.37 -2.25 -9.76
N TYR A 16 -9.66 -0.95 -9.70
CA TYR A 16 -10.72 -0.34 -10.51
C TYR A 16 -10.39 -0.30 -12.00
N GLN A 17 -9.15 0.06 -12.36
CA GLN A 17 -8.72 0.06 -13.76
C GLN A 17 -8.81 -1.33 -14.37
N GLU A 18 -8.48 -2.36 -13.61
CA GLU A 18 -8.49 -3.72 -14.10
C GLU A 18 -9.89 -4.34 -14.07
N LEU A 19 -10.73 -3.95 -13.10
CA LEU A 19 -12.14 -4.33 -13.01
C LEU A 19 -12.91 -3.82 -14.24
N SER A 20 -12.65 -2.57 -14.65
CA SER A 20 -13.30 -1.95 -15.79
C SER A 20 -12.89 -2.55 -17.15
N LYS A 21 -11.69 -3.13 -17.26
CA LYS A 21 -11.16 -3.67 -18.53
C LYS A 21 -11.32 -5.18 -18.68
N ASN A 22 -10.92 -5.92 -17.66
CA ASN A 22 -10.65 -7.36 -17.74
C ASN A 22 -11.53 -8.17 -16.77
N GLY A 23 -12.46 -7.52 -16.08
CA GLY A 23 -13.38 -8.13 -15.15
C GLY A 23 -12.77 -8.41 -13.76
N PHE A 24 -13.63 -8.87 -12.86
CA PHE A 24 -13.33 -8.95 -11.42
C PHE A 24 -12.15 -9.86 -11.05
N LEU A 25 -12.00 -11.00 -11.73
CA LEU A 25 -10.98 -11.98 -11.38
C LEU A 25 -9.57 -11.49 -11.79
N SER A 26 -9.43 -10.86 -12.96
CA SER A 26 -8.19 -10.21 -13.38
C SER A 26 -7.81 -9.07 -12.43
N ALA A 27 -8.81 -8.28 -12.02
CA ALA A 27 -8.62 -7.20 -11.07
C ALA A 27 -8.09 -7.69 -9.72
N LEU A 28 -8.70 -8.75 -9.16
CA LEU A 28 -8.22 -9.34 -7.92
C LEU A 28 -6.78 -9.85 -8.03
N ILE A 29 -6.44 -10.56 -9.11
CA ILE A 29 -5.09 -11.10 -9.30
C ILE A 29 -4.07 -9.99 -9.44
N SER A 30 -4.34 -8.99 -10.29
CA SER A 30 -3.42 -7.87 -10.50
C SER A 30 -3.24 -7.04 -9.23
N THR A 31 -4.31 -6.83 -8.46
CA THR A 31 -4.23 -6.13 -7.18
C THR A 31 -3.44 -6.95 -6.15
N LEU A 32 -3.66 -8.26 -6.06
CA LEU A 32 -2.90 -9.14 -5.17
C LEU A 32 -1.42 -9.17 -5.53
N ASP A 33 -1.08 -9.25 -6.82
CA ASP A 33 0.31 -9.22 -7.28
C ASP A 33 0.99 -7.88 -6.94
N HIS A 34 0.28 -6.78 -7.14
CA HIS A 34 0.75 -5.45 -6.78
C HIS A 34 1.03 -5.33 -5.27
N VAL A 35 0.12 -5.86 -4.43
CA VAL A 35 0.29 -5.89 -2.97
C VAL A 35 1.44 -6.82 -2.56
N TRP A 36 1.58 -7.97 -3.23
CA TRP A 36 2.62 -8.96 -2.96
C TRP A 36 4.01 -8.39 -3.19
N THR A 37 4.25 -7.87 -4.38
CA THR A 37 5.55 -7.39 -4.84
C THR A 37 6.00 -6.15 -4.06
N ASN A 38 5.08 -5.25 -3.72
CA ASN A 38 5.43 -3.97 -3.09
C ASN A 38 5.40 -3.99 -1.56
N MET A 39 4.60 -4.85 -0.92
CA MET A 39 4.39 -4.82 0.54
C MET A 39 4.69 -6.16 1.21
N LEU A 40 4.09 -7.21 0.67
CA LEU A 40 3.77 -8.40 1.44
C LEU A 40 5.03 -9.18 1.78
N TRP A 41 6.01 -9.23 0.88
CA TRP A 41 7.26 -9.95 1.12
C TRP A 41 8.10 -9.33 2.26
N ILE A 42 8.17 -8.00 2.35
CA ILE A 42 8.93 -7.29 3.40
C ILE A 42 8.29 -7.55 4.76
N VAL A 43 6.95 -7.39 4.81
CA VAL A 43 6.17 -7.59 6.02
C VAL A 43 6.24 -9.05 6.48
N LEU A 44 6.14 -10.01 5.55
CA LEU A 44 6.25 -11.44 5.84
C LEU A 44 7.60 -11.78 6.49
N LEU A 45 8.70 -11.28 5.93
CA LEU A 45 10.06 -11.54 6.42
C LEU A 45 10.24 -11.00 7.85
N PHE A 46 9.71 -9.81 8.12
CA PHE A 46 9.70 -9.22 9.46
C PHE A 46 8.89 -10.05 10.47
N LEU A 47 7.69 -10.49 10.10
CA LEU A 47 6.84 -11.29 10.97
C LEU A 47 7.44 -12.68 11.25
N ILE A 48 8.15 -13.26 10.29
CA ILE A 48 8.91 -14.51 10.49
C ILE A 48 9.99 -14.33 11.57
N PHE A 49 10.79 -13.26 11.51
CA PHE A 49 11.82 -13.00 12.54
C PHE A 49 11.22 -12.85 13.94
N ILE A 50 10.10 -12.15 14.06
CA ILE A 50 9.40 -12.00 15.34
C ILE A 50 8.89 -13.35 15.84
N SER A 51 8.30 -14.16 14.95
CA SER A 51 7.84 -15.51 15.30
C SER A 51 8.98 -16.39 15.83
N LEU A 52 10.17 -16.30 15.21
CA LEU A 52 11.37 -17.03 15.65
C LEU A 52 11.82 -16.58 17.05
N GLY A 53 11.78 -15.27 17.33
CA GLY A 53 12.11 -14.71 18.64
C GLY A 53 11.19 -15.25 19.74
N PHE A 54 9.88 -15.31 19.49
CA PHE A 54 8.92 -15.89 20.45
C PHE A 54 9.09 -17.40 20.60
N ILE A 55 9.34 -18.14 19.52
CA ILE A 55 9.62 -19.58 19.60
C ILE A 55 10.85 -19.85 20.46
N PHE A 56 11.92 -19.08 20.27
CA PHE A 56 13.12 -19.16 21.09
C PHE A 56 12.79 -18.89 22.57
N PHE A 57 12.02 -17.83 22.85
CA PHE A 57 11.59 -17.51 24.20
C PHE A 57 10.83 -18.68 24.86
N ILE A 58 9.85 -19.28 24.19
CA ILE A 58 9.08 -20.42 24.72
C ILE A 58 9.99 -21.62 25.03
N LEU A 59 10.94 -21.94 24.15
CA LEU A 59 11.82 -23.10 24.30
C LEU A 59 12.80 -22.99 25.48
N PHE A 60 13.14 -21.76 25.86
CA PHE A 60 14.07 -21.46 26.95
C PHE A 60 13.39 -20.82 28.17
N TYR A 61 12.06 -20.70 28.16
CA TYR A 61 11.28 -20.04 29.20
C TYR A 61 11.62 -20.53 30.62
N SER A 62 11.81 -21.84 30.81
CA SER A 62 12.16 -22.44 32.10
C SER A 62 13.60 -22.16 32.59
N ARG A 63 14.46 -21.60 31.73
CA ARG A 63 15.87 -21.31 32.02
C ARG A 63 16.18 -19.81 32.13
N ILE A 64 15.22 -18.95 31.79
CA ILE A 64 15.42 -17.50 31.72
C ILE A 64 14.99 -16.87 33.05
N ASP A 65 15.89 -16.10 33.68
CA ASP A 65 15.54 -15.23 34.79
C ASP A 65 14.72 -14.04 34.26
N LEU A 66 13.50 -13.90 34.79
CA LEU A 66 12.58 -12.82 34.43
C LEU A 66 13.20 -11.43 34.64
N ARG A 67 13.97 -11.24 35.71
CA ARG A 67 14.56 -9.93 36.02
C ARG A 67 15.55 -9.54 34.93
N MET A 68 16.40 -10.49 34.50
CA MET A 68 17.33 -10.26 33.39
C MET A 68 16.59 -10.00 32.08
N LEU A 69 15.50 -10.72 31.81
CA LEU A 69 14.69 -10.52 30.62
C LEU A 69 14.05 -9.12 30.58
N VAL A 70 13.43 -8.68 31.67
CA VAL A 70 12.83 -7.33 31.76
C VAL A 70 13.89 -6.25 31.56
N VAL A 71 15.05 -6.39 32.22
CA VAL A 71 16.17 -5.46 32.04
C VAL A 71 16.65 -5.45 30.58
N SER A 72 16.80 -6.61 29.93
CA SER A 72 17.19 -6.68 28.52
C SER A 72 16.19 -6.02 27.57
N GLN A 73 14.89 -6.10 27.87
CA GLN A 73 13.85 -5.46 27.08
C GLN A 73 13.82 -3.94 27.28
N ILE A 74 14.07 -3.46 28.51
CA ILE A 74 14.23 -2.03 28.79
C ILE A 74 15.45 -1.48 28.03
N VAL A 75 16.59 -2.18 28.09
CA VAL A 75 17.79 -1.82 27.33
C VAL A 75 17.50 -1.82 25.83
N TYR A 76 16.82 -2.84 25.31
CA TYR A 76 16.39 -2.91 23.91
C TYR A 76 15.50 -1.71 23.52
N MET A 77 14.50 -1.35 24.33
CA MET A 77 13.66 -0.19 24.06
C MET A 77 14.46 1.12 24.02
N ILE A 78 15.39 1.32 24.95
CA ILE A 78 16.30 2.48 24.95
C ILE A 78 17.12 2.50 23.66
N LEU A 79 17.69 1.36 23.28
CA LEU A 79 18.54 1.21 22.10
C LEU A 79 17.76 1.48 20.80
N VAL A 80 16.54 0.94 20.68
CA VAL A 80 15.62 1.24 19.58
C VAL A 80 15.30 2.72 19.55
N SER A 81 14.99 3.34 20.70
CA SER A 81 14.69 4.77 20.78
C SER A 81 15.84 5.63 20.28
N MET A 82 17.08 5.30 20.66
CA MET A 82 18.27 6.03 20.25
C MET A 82 18.61 5.84 18.76
N LEU A 83 18.57 4.60 18.25
CA LEU A 83 18.92 4.30 16.86
C LEU A 83 17.90 4.82 15.85
N THR A 84 16.64 4.96 16.27
CA THR A 84 15.54 5.31 15.36
C THR A 84 15.11 6.77 15.46
N ASN A 85 15.90 7.60 16.15
CA ASN A 85 15.57 9.00 16.42
C ASN A 85 14.15 9.16 16.98
N PHE A 86 13.78 8.31 17.96
CA PHE A 86 12.45 8.32 18.60
C PHE A 86 11.27 8.11 17.64
N SER A 87 11.43 7.27 16.60
CA SER A 87 10.32 6.88 15.74
C SER A 87 9.20 6.21 16.55
N SER A 88 8.02 6.83 16.58
CA SER A 88 6.90 6.33 17.38
C SER A 88 6.33 4.99 16.89
N VAL A 89 6.44 4.63 15.59
CA VAL A 89 6.06 3.26 15.13
C VAL A 89 6.95 2.24 15.81
N LEU A 90 8.27 2.44 15.75
CA LEU A 90 9.23 1.47 16.24
C LEU A 90 9.20 1.36 17.77
N LEU A 91 8.95 2.47 18.46
CA LEU A 91 8.67 2.46 19.90
C LEU A 91 7.40 1.67 20.24
N MET A 92 6.31 1.82 19.48
CA MET A 92 5.07 1.07 19.70
C MET A 92 5.25 -0.43 19.44
N ILE A 93 6.04 -0.81 18.44
CA ILE A 93 6.41 -2.21 18.19
C ILE A 93 7.22 -2.75 19.37
N ALA A 94 8.25 -2.02 19.84
CA ALA A 94 9.06 -2.46 20.96
C ALA A 94 8.23 -2.60 22.26
N LEU A 95 7.30 -1.67 22.51
CA LEU A 95 6.35 -1.74 23.61
C LEU A 95 5.43 -2.97 23.50
N SER A 96 4.96 -3.28 22.28
CA SER A 96 4.11 -4.45 22.04
C SER A 96 4.83 -5.76 22.34
N LEU A 97 6.12 -5.87 21.99
CA LEU A 97 6.95 -7.03 22.32
C LEU A 97 7.14 -7.15 23.83
N PHE A 98 7.40 -6.04 24.51
CA PHE A 98 7.55 -6.01 25.97
C PHE A 98 6.27 -6.47 26.69
N ILE A 99 5.11 -5.93 26.30
CA ILE A 99 3.81 -6.34 26.84
C ILE A 99 3.53 -7.81 26.52
N GLY A 100 3.85 -8.26 25.29
CA GLY A 100 3.70 -9.64 24.86
C GLY A 100 4.46 -10.61 25.77
N VAL A 101 5.72 -10.31 26.09
CA VAL A 101 6.56 -11.11 26.99
C VAL A 101 6.00 -11.15 28.43
N LEU A 102 5.54 -10.00 28.95
CA LEU A 102 4.93 -9.94 30.29
C LEU A 102 3.62 -10.72 30.39
N TRP A 103 2.80 -10.68 29.34
CA TRP A 103 1.52 -11.38 29.28
C TRP A 103 1.73 -12.90 29.26
N GLU A 104 2.71 -13.39 28.51
CA GLU A 104 2.97 -14.83 28.38
C GLU A 104 3.22 -15.50 29.72
N LYS A 105 3.97 -14.84 30.60
CA LYS A 105 4.20 -15.34 31.96
C LYS A 105 2.92 -15.61 32.75
N LYS A 106 1.88 -14.78 32.57
CA LYS A 106 0.66 -14.82 33.38
C LYS A 106 -0.30 -15.95 32.95
N ASN A 107 -0.32 -16.27 31.66
CA ASN A 107 -1.36 -17.12 31.06
C ASN A 107 -0.80 -18.34 30.30
N PHE A 108 0.51 -18.62 30.34
CA PHE A 108 1.08 -19.76 29.62
C PHE A 108 0.77 -21.07 30.35
N GLU A 109 -0.30 -21.74 29.90
CA GLU A 109 -0.52 -23.15 30.14
C GLU A 109 -0.11 -23.93 28.89
N PRO A 110 0.91 -24.82 28.95
CA PRO A 110 1.28 -25.63 27.80
C PRO A 110 0.10 -26.54 27.43
N ALA A 111 -0.41 -26.41 26.19
CA ALA A 111 -1.45 -27.30 25.69
C ALA A 111 -0.91 -28.73 25.53
N LYS A 112 -1.80 -29.72 25.46
CA LYS A 112 -1.44 -31.14 25.32
C LYS A 112 -0.59 -31.44 24.07
N ASP A 113 -0.74 -30.64 23.01
CA ASP A 113 -0.02 -30.79 21.74
C ASP A 113 0.99 -29.66 21.47
N ASP A 114 2.18 -30.06 21.00
CA ASP A 114 3.31 -29.15 20.74
C ASP A 114 2.96 -28.12 19.64
N PHE A 115 2.33 -28.55 18.54
CA PHE A 115 1.90 -27.66 17.45
C PHE A 115 0.88 -26.61 17.92
N SER A 116 -0.17 -27.03 18.62
CA SER A 116 -1.25 -26.14 19.08
C SER A 116 -0.73 -25.07 20.04
N THR A 117 0.26 -25.43 20.88
CA THR A 117 0.91 -24.47 21.78
C THR A 117 1.66 -23.41 20.98
N GLY A 118 2.50 -23.80 20.02
CA GLY A 118 3.26 -22.87 19.17
C GLY A 118 2.35 -21.97 18.33
N TYR A 119 1.33 -22.55 17.69
CA TYR A 119 0.35 -21.80 16.89
C TYR A 119 -0.39 -20.74 17.73
N SER A 120 -0.95 -21.14 18.87
CA SER A 120 -1.76 -20.26 19.71
C SER A 120 -0.95 -19.09 20.26
N VAL A 121 0.27 -19.35 20.74
CA VAL A 121 1.12 -18.29 21.28
C VAL A 121 1.52 -17.31 20.18
N ILE A 122 2.00 -17.80 19.05
CA ILE A 122 2.46 -16.93 17.96
C ILE A 122 1.30 -16.10 17.41
N ASN A 123 0.14 -16.72 17.16
CA ASN A 123 -1.02 -16.00 16.64
C ASN A 123 -1.51 -14.91 17.61
N ALA A 124 -1.55 -15.18 18.92
CA ALA A 124 -1.92 -14.19 19.93
C ALA A 124 -0.93 -13.01 20.00
N ARG A 125 0.37 -13.27 19.81
CA ARG A 125 1.42 -12.23 19.85
C ARG A 125 1.42 -11.38 18.59
N LEU A 126 1.27 -11.99 17.43
CA LEU A 126 1.14 -11.26 16.18
C LEU A 126 -0.13 -10.40 16.17
N TRP A 127 -1.24 -10.89 16.74
CA TRP A 127 -2.45 -10.09 16.92
C TRP A 127 -2.20 -8.86 17.82
N LEU A 128 -1.58 -9.05 18.98
CA LEU A 128 -1.26 -7.93 19.89
C LEU A 128 -0.34 -6.91 19.23
N MET A 129 0.69 -7.38 18.52
CA MET A 129 1.57 -6.52 17.72
C MET A 129 0.80 -5.77 16.64
N SER A 130 -0.14 -6.42 15.95
CA SER A 130 -0.99 -5.80 14.91
C SER A 130 -1.81 -4.64 15.48
N VAL A 131 -2.36 -4.80 16.70
CA VAL A 131 -3.08 -3.74 17.40
C VAL A 131 -2.18 -2.54 17.70
N PHE A 132 -1.01 -2.77 18.31
CA PHE A 132 -0.08 -1.69 18.64
C PHE A 132 0.50 -1.00 17.41
N LEU A 133 0.75 -1.75 16.34
CA LEU A 133 1.24 -1.22 15.07
C LEU A 133 0.16 -0.37 14.39
N CYS A 134 -1.11 -0.79 14.43
CA CYS A 134 -2.25 0.02 13.98
C CYS A 134 -2.34 1.34 14.74
N ILE A 135 -2.26 1.32 16.08
CA ILE A 135 -2.27 2.53 16.91
C ILE A 135 -1.06 3.41 16.58
N GLY A 136 0.14 2.83 16.41
CA GLY A 136 1.36 3.57 16.08
C GLY A 136 1.29 4.25 14.70
N ILE A 137 0.80 3.53 13.67
CA ILE A 137 0.56 4.10 12.34
C ILE A 137 -0.45 5.24 12.41
N PHE A 138 -1.57 5.03 13.11
CA PHE A 138 -2.59 6.05 13.28
C PHE A 138 -2.04 7.30 13.94
N LEU A 139 -1.35 7.16 15.08
CA LEU A 139 -0.77 8.28 15.81
C LEU A 139 0.25 9.05 14.96
N ILE A 140 1.12 8.36 14.21
CA ILE A 140 2.09 9.04 13.35
C ILE A 140 1.41 9.78 12.21
N LEU A 141 0.47 9.14 11.52
CA LEU A 141 -0.24 9.79 10.41
C LEU A 141 -1.05 10.98 10.91
N TYR A 142 -1.65 10.87 12.10
CA TYR A 142 -2.40 11.95 12.72
C TYR A 142 -1.49 13.11 13.15
N MET A 143 -0.39 12.83 13.87
CA MET A 143 0.54 13.87 14.34
C MET A 143 1.25 14.60 13.19
N ASN A 144 1.48 13.90 12.08
CA ASN A 144 2.14 14.46 10.89
C ASN A 144 1.14 14.77 9.77
N PHE A 145 -0.16 14.81 10.07
CA PHE A 145 -1.21 15.07 9.08
C PHE A 145 -0.97 16.35 8.27
N PRO A 146 -0.58 17.49 8.88
CA PRO A 146 -0.34 18.73 8.14
C PRO A 146 0.75 18.60 7.07
N THR A 147 1.72 17.70 7.25
CA THR A 147 2.80 17.45 6.30
C THR A 147 2.35 16.63 5.10
N TYR A 148 1.29 15.81 5.26
CA TYR A 148 0.83 14.87 4.23
C TYR A 148 -0.52 15.25 3.61
N GLU A 149 -1.18 16.29 4.12
CA GLU A 149 -2.52 16.71 3.70
C GLU A 149 -2.63 16.92 2.19
N GLN A 150 -1.68 17.65 1.58
CA GLN A 150 -1.69 17.89 0.13
C GLN A 150 -1.55 16.59 -0.68
N GLU A 151 -0.74 15.65 -0.20
CA GLU A 151 -0.50 14.40 -0.92
C GLU A 151 -1.67 13.42 -0.75
N ILE A 152 -2.31 13.41 0.43
CA ILE A 152 -3.57 12.72 0.69
C ILE A 152 -4.67 13.28 -0.22
N LEU A 153 -4.83 14.60 -0.29
CA LEU A 153 -5.81 15.26 -1.15
C LEU A 153 -5.60 14.91 -2.62
N ARG A 154 -4.36 15.01 -3.11
CA ARG A 154 -4.02 14.65 -4.50
C ARG A 154 -4.36 13.19 -4.78
N SER A 155 -3.94 12.27 -3.90
CA SER A 155 -4.12 10.84 -4.13
C SER A 155 -5.59 10.42 -4.02
N ASN A 156 -6.35 11.01 -3.09
CA ASN A 156 -7.79 10.80 -3.00
C ASN A 156 -8.52 11.41 -4.20
N LYS A 157 -8.07 12.56 -4.72
CA LYS A 157 -8.60 13.17 -5.95
C LYS A 157 -8.41 12.23 -7.14
N GLU A 158 -7.21 11.68 -7.32
CA GLU A 158 -6.94 10.69 -8.37
C GLU A 158 -7.85 9.47 -8.26
N LEU A 159 -8.03 8.94 -7.04
CA LEU A 159 -8.95 7.84 -6.78
C LEU A 159 -10.40 8.21 -7.20
N MET A 160 -10.91 9.36 -6.78
CA MET A 160 -12.28 9.77 -7.11
C MET A 160 -12.48 10.04 -8.59
N LEU A 161 -11.48 10.61 -9.27
CA LEU A 161 -11.49 10.77 -10.72
C LEU A 161 -11.51 9.41 -11.44
N SER A 162 -10.84 8.39 -10.89
CA SER A 162 -10.89 7.03 -11.45
C SER A 162 -12.26 6.36 -11.31
N LEU A 163 -13.09 6.82 -10.35
CA LEU A 163 -14.43 6.29 -10.08
C LEU A 163 -15.52 6.96 -10.92
N LEU A 164 -15.27 8.14 -11.48
CA LEU A 164 -16.23 8.84 -12.32
C LEU A 164 -16.30 8.18 -13.72
N PRO A 165 -17.44 7.56 -14.09
CA PRO A 165 -17.61 7.10 -15.46
C PRO A 165 -17.55 8.29 -16.41
N GLY A 166 -16.77 8.17 -17.48
CA GLY A 166 -16.73 9.15 -18.55
C GLY A 166 -15.60 10.19 -18.51
N ILE A 167 -14.68 10.19 -17.55
CA ILE A 167 -13.56 11.14 -17.58
C ILE A 167 -12.58 10.86 -18.74
N LYS A 168 -12.33 9.58 -19.03
CA LYS A 168 -11.61 9.18 -20.25
C LYS A 168 -12.43 9.53 -21.49
N GLU A 169 -13.74 9.33 -21.46
CA GLU A 169 -14.63 9.65 -22.58
C GLU A 169 -14.62 11.16 -22.85
N VAL A 170 -14.65 12.02 -21.83
CA VAL A 170 -14.55 13.48 -21.97
C VAL A 170 -13.19 13.90 -22.54
N LYS A 171 -12.07 13.31 -22.10
CA LYS A 171 -10.76 13.60 -22.72
C LYS A 171 -10.71 13.15 -24.17
N GLU A 172 -11.21 11.96 -24.47
CA GLU A 172 -11.23 11.43 -25.83
C GLU A 172 -12.20 12.21 -26.74
N GLU A 173 -13.31 12.69 -26.20
CA GLU A 173 -14.27 13.54 -26.89
C GLU A 173 -13.71 14.95 -27.13
N GLN A 174 -13.02 15.54 -26.15
CA GLN A 174 -12.27 16.79 -26.35
C GLN A 174 -11.17 16.66 -27.41
N LYS A 175 -10.43 15.54 -27.42
CA LYS A 175 -9.45 15.26 -28.49
C LYS A 175 -10.14 15.15 -29.84
N LYS A 176 -11.26 14.43 -29.91
CA LYS A 176 -12.04 14.24 -31.12
C LYS A 176 -12.58 15.58 -31.65
N ASP A 177 -13.13 16.42 -30.79
CA ASP A 177 -13.62 17.76 -31.13
C ASP A 177 -12.51 18.63 -31.73
N ILE A 178 -11.31 18.62 -31.15
CA ILE A 178 -10.16 19.38 -31.68
C ILE A 178 -9.71 18.85 -33.04
N VAL A 179 -9.71 17.53 -33.24
CA VAL A 179 -9.40 16.91 -34.54
C VAL A 179 -10.45 17.30 -35.59
N GLU A 180 -11.74 17.17 -35.28
CA GLU A 180 -12.84 17.53 -36.19
C GLU A 180 -12.83 19.02 -36.53
N LEU A 181 -12.58 19.89 -35.55
CA LEU A 181 -12.50 21.33 -35.74
C LEU A 181 -11.34 21.71 -36.68
N THR A 182 -10.16 21.12 -36.45
CA THR A 182 -8.96 21.42 -37.27
C THR A 182 -9.11 20.90 -38.70
N GLU A 183 -9.68 19.71 -38.89
CA GLU A 183 -10.01 19.20 -40.23
C GLU A 183 -11.11 20.03 -40.92
N GLY A 184 -12.11 20.52 -40.17
CA GLY A 184 -13.12 21.45 -40.67
C GLY A 184 -12.52 22.77 -41.19
N PHE A 185 -11.56 23.34 -40.45
CA PHE A 185 -10.83 24.54 -40.89
C PHE A 185 -9.97 24.28 -42.13
N LYS A 186 -9.25 23.15 -42.17
CA LYS A 186 -8.45 22.77 -43.35
C LYS A 186 -9.31 22.57 -44.59
N SER A 187 -10.44 21.88 -44.45
CA SER A 187 -11.40 21.68 -45.54
C SER A 187 -11.94 23.01 -46.07
N THR A 188 -12.26 23.94 -45.17
CA THR A 188 -12.69 25.30 -45.53
C THR A 188 -11.59 26.06 -46.27
N LEU A 189 -10.36 26.03 -45.77
CA LEU A 189 -9.19 26.64 -46.41
C LEU A 189 -8.93 26.05 -47.79
N ALA A 190 -9.01 24.73 -47.93
CA ALA A 190 -8.85 24.02 -49.20
C ALA A 190 -9.96 24.42 -50.19
N GLY A 191 -11.21 24.53 -49.74
CA GLY A 191 -12.32 25.01 -50.56
C GLY A 191 -12.10 26.45 -51.06
N ILE A 192 -11.68 27.35 -50.18
CA ILE A 192 -11.37 28.74 -50.55
C ILE A 192 -10.18 28.79 -51.51
N TYR A 193 -9.12 28.03 -51.25
CA TYR A 193 -7.93 27.98 -52.10
C TYR A 193 -8.26 27.42 -53.50
N ASN A 194 -8.96 26.29 -53.57
CA ASN A 194 -9.28 25.62 -54.83
C ASN A 194 -10.30 26.38 -55.68
N SER A 195 -11.13 27.25 -55.07
CA SER A 195 -12.06 28.12 -55.79
C SER A 195 -11.40 29.33 -56.45
N LYS A 196 -10.10 29.60 -56.18
CA LYS A 196 -9.36 30.68 -56.85
C LYS A 196 -8.83 30.23 -58.21
N ASN A 197 -8.65 31.19 -59.11
CA ASN A 197 -7.99 30.95 -60.40
C ASN A 197 -6.51 30.58 -60.21
N GLU A 198 -5.88 30.00 -61.23
CA GLU A 198 -4.53 29.42 -61.16
C GLU A 198 -3.45 30.44 -60.77
N SER A 199 -3.58 31.68 -61.24
CA SER A 199 -2.68 32.78 -60.89
C SER A 199 -2.74 33.13 -59.39
N LEU A 200 -3.94 33.28 -58.82
CA LEU A 200 -4.12 33.55 -57.39
C LEU A 200 -3.76 32.34 -56.53
N ARG A 201 -4.03 31.12 -56.98
CA ARG A 201 -3.60 29.89 -56.27
C ARG A 201 -2.10 29.82 -56.12
N THR A 202 -1.35 30.24 -57.14
CA THR A 202 0.12 30.25 -57.08
C THR A 202 0.63 31.29 -56.09
N GLN A 203 0.02 32.48 -56.06
CA GLN A 203 0.41 33.55 -55.13
C GLN A 203 0.00 33.26 -53.68
N CYS A 204 -1.15 32.61 -53.47
CA CYS A 204 -1.66 32.27 -52.14
C CYS A 204 -1.16 30.92 -51.63
N LYS A 205 -0.39 30.15 -52.42
CA LYS A 205 0.12 28.83 -52.04
C LYS A 205 0.93 28.86 -50.73
N PRO A 206 1.89 29.79 -50.53
CA PRO A 206 2.66 29.82 -49.29
C PRO A 206 1.76 30.09 -48.07
N LEU A 207 0.80 31.01 -48.20
CA LEU A 207 -0.15 31.32 -47.14
C LEU A 207 -1.05 30.12 -46.81
N TYR A 208 -1.52 29.38 -47.81
CA TYR A 208 -2.31 28.17 -47.62
C TYR A 208 -1.50 27.07 -46.89
N GLU A 209 -0.26 26.85 -47.30
CA GLU A 209 0.65 25.88 -46.67
C GLU A 209 0.95 26.27 -45.22
N ASP A 210 1.27 27.54 -44.95
CA ASP A 210 1.53 28.07 -43.61
C ASP A 210 0.32 27.93 -42.68
N MET A 211 -0.89 28.26 -43.16
CA MET A 211 -2.11 28.11 -42.36
C MET A 211 -2.44 26.65 -42.07
N THR A 212 -2.23 25.76 -43.04
CA THR A 212 -2.46 24.32 -42.85
C THR A 212 -1.48 23.75 -41.81
N GLN A 213 -0.20 24.11 -41.92
CA GLN A 213 0.84 23.71 -40.97
C GLN A 213 0.60 24.29 -39.57
N ALA A 214 0.11 25.53 -39.47
CA ALA A 214 -0.25 26.14 -38.20
C ALA A 214 -1.43 25.41 -37.53
N LEU A 215 -2.42 24.95 -38.31
CA LEU A 215 -3.54 24.14 -37.81
C LEU A 215 -3.08 22.76 -37.32
N ASP A 216 -2.18 22.08 -38.05
CA ASP A 216 -1.57 20.83 -37.60
C ASP A 216 -0.79 21.03 -36.30
N SER A 217 0.05 22.06 -36.25
CA SER A 217 0.83 22.40 -35.05
C SER A 217 -0.06 22.80 -33.87
N TYR A 218 -1.24 23.40 -34.12
CA TYR A 218 -2.22 23.72 -33.09
C TYR A 218 -2.91 22.47 -32.56
N ARG A 219 -3.34 21.56 -33.46
CA ARG A 219 -3.93 20.26 -33.11
C ARG A 219 -2.98 19.48 -32.21
N ASP A 220 -1.75 19.28 -32.65
CA ASP A 220 -0.80 18.41 -31.96
C ASP A 220 -0.42 18.99 -30.60
N ARG A 221 -0.17 20.30 -30.50
CA ARG A 221 0.08 20.97 -29.21
C ARG A 221 -1.12 20.94 -28.28
N THR A 222 -2.34 21.04 -28.80
CA THR A 222 -3.55 21.06 -27.96
C THR A 222 -3.90 19.66 -27.48
N VAL A 223 -3.78 18.64 -28.33
CA VAL A 223 -3.93 17.23 -27.94
C VAL A 223 -2.89 16.88 -26.87
N GLN A 224 -1.63 17.26 -27.08
CA GLN A 224 -0.58 17.04 -26.09
C GLN A 224 -0.89 17.77 -24.76
N LYS A 225 -1.39 19.01 -24.81
CA LYS A 225 -1.83 19.73 -23.61
C LYS A 225 -3.03 19.07 -22.91
N ILE A 226 -3.96 18.45 -23.64
CA ILE A 226 -5.10 17.71 -23.06
C ILE A 226 -4.62 16.40 -22.41
N GLU A 227 -3.60 15.76 -22.99
CA GLU A 227 -2.95 14.59 -22.40
C GLU A 227 -2.19 14.95 -21.13
N GLU A 228 -1.41 16.03 -21.17
CA GLU A 228 -0.63 16.57 -20.06
C GLU A 228 -1.47 17.30 -19.00
N GLN A 229 -2.68 17.77 -19.34
CA GLN A 229 -3.61 18.31 -18.35
C GLN A 229 -4.08 17.19 -17.42
N GLU A 230 -3.55 17.19 -16.20
CA GLU A 230 -4.32 16.67 -15.06
C GLU A 230 -5.66 17.40 -15.08
N LEU A 231 -6.76 16.67 -15.25
CA LEU A 231 -8.08 17.29 -15.38
C LEU A 231 -8.29 18.23 -14.19
N GLY A 232 -8.37 19.52 -14.52
CA GLY A 232 -8.74 20.58 -13.60
C GLY A 232 -10.20 20.48 -13.21
N VAL A 233 -10.65 19.32 -12.74
CA VAL A 233 -11.85 19.25 -11.91
C VAL A 233 -11.48 19.98 -10.64
N SER A 234 -12.06 21.15 -10.42
CA SER A 234 -11.86 21.91 -9.19
C SER A 234 -12.30 21.03 -8.00
N GLU A 235 -11.68 21.22 -6.83
CA GLU A 235 -12.17 20.54 -5.61
C GLU A 235 -13.65 20.84 -5.35
N GLU A 236 -14.14 22.01 -5.77
CA GLU A 236 -15.55 22.40 -5.72
C GLU A 236 -16.45 21.54 -6.62
N ASP A 237 -15.99 21.14 -7.81
CA ASP A 237 -16.78 20.28 -8.70
C ASP A 237 -16.75 18.81 -8.26
N LEU A 238 -15.64 18.36 -7.68
CA LEU A 238 -15.52 17.05 -7.04
C LEU A 238 -16.40 16.94 -5.79
N SER A 239 -16.43 17.98 -4.95
CA SER A 239 -17.26 18.00 -3.74
C SER A 239 -18.75 18.09 -4.04
N LYS A 240 -19.16 18.64 -5.20
CA LYS A 240 -20.56 18.54 -5.68
C LYS A 240 -20.97 17.11 -6.06
N HIS A 241 -20.07 16.34 -6.66
CA HIS A 241 -20.34 14.94 -7.05
C HIS A 241 -20.11 13.95 -5.90
N PHE A 242 -19.19 14.28 -4.99
CA PHE A 242 -18.84 13.52 -3.79
C PHE A 242 -18.87 14.43 -2.57
N PRO A 243 -20.06 14.66 -1.95
CA PRO A 243 -20.22 15.58 -0.82
C PRO A 243 -19.40 15.20 0.42
N PHE A 244 -18.82 14.00 0.45
CA PHE A 244 -17.98 13.50 1.53
C PHE A 244 -16.47 13.56 1.22
N PHE A 245 -16.04 14.15 0.10
CA PHE A 245 -14.62 14.18 -0.30
C PHE A 245 -13.69 14.74 0.80
N ASN A 246 -14.05 15.88 1.37
CA ASN A 246 -13.26 16.51 2.44
C ASN A 246 -13.23 15.65 3.71
N VAL A 247 -14.33 14.96 4.03
CA VAL A 247 -14.41 14.05 5.17
C VAL A 247 -13.51 12.83 4.93
N ILE A 248 -13.52 12.26 3.72
CA ILE A 248 -12.67 11.11 3.33
C ILE A 248 -11.19 11.46 3.51
N SER A 249 -10.77 12.64 3.09
CA SER A 249 -9.39 13.11 3.26
C SER A 249 -8.99 13.25 4.72
N GLN A 250 -9.89 13.74 5.58
CA GLN A 250 -9.64 13.85 7.02
C GLN A 250 -9.58 12.49 7.74
N ILE A 251 -10.40 11.51 7.32
CA ILE A 251 -10.39 10.16 7.92
C ILE A 251 -9.37 9.20 7.29
N THR A 252 -8.67 9.62 6.22
CA THR A 252 -7.69 8.79 5.51
C THR A 252 -6.62 8.17 6.44
N PRO A 253 -6.04 8.89 7.43
CA PRO A 253 -5.13 8.30 8.42
C PRO A 253 -5.72 7.09 9.16
N LEU A 254 -7.00 7.16 9.52
CA LEU A 254 -7.72 6.07 10.18
C LEU A 254 -7.95 4.90 9.22
N LEU A 255 -8.36 5.19 7.98
CA LEU A 255 -8.57 4.17 6.95
C LEU A 255 -7.27 3.42 6.61
N ILE A 256 -6.13 4.12 6.55
CA ILE A 256 -4.81 3.50 6.37
C ILE A 256 -4.49 2.56 7.54
N ALA A 257 -4.68 3.03 8.78
CA ALA A 257 -4.40 2.23 9.96
C ALA A 257 -5.28 0.96 10.02
N LEU A 258 -6.58 1.09 9.73
CA LEU A 258 -7.51 -0.03 9.66
C LEU A 258 -7.18 -1.00 8.52
N SER A 259 -6.80 -0.49 7.35
CA SER A 259 -6.37 -1.32 6.22
C SER A 259 -5.12 -2.12 6.56
N GLY A 260 -4.15 -1.49 7.22
CA GLY A 260 -2.97 -2.16 7.76
C GLY A 260 -3.36 -3.25 8.76
N PHE A 261 -4.24 -2.95 9.72
CA PHE A 261 -4.72 -3.93 10.70
C PHE A 261 -5.40 -5.14 10.05
N ALA A 262 -6.28 -4.91 9.07
CA ALA A 262 -6.93 -5.98 8.33
C ALA A 262 -5.90 -6.87 7.61
N PHE A 263 -4.90 -6.25 6.99
CA PHE A 263 -3.83 -6.95 6.30
C PHE A 263 -3.00 -7.85 7.23
N PHE A 264 -2.56 -7.31 8.37
CA PHE A 264 -1.84 -8.10 9.37
C PHE A 264 -2.71 -9.22 9.94
N THR A 265 -3.99 -8.96 10.18
CA THR A 265 -4.93 -9.96 10.70
C THR A 265 -5.08 -11.15 9.75
N VAL A 266 -5.11 -10.92 8.44
CA VAL A 266 -5.15 -11.99 7.43
C VAL A 266 -3.85 -12.79 7.38
N LEU A 267 -2.70 -12.15 7.65
CA LEU A 267 -1.39 -12.82 7.62
C LEU A 267 -1.08 -13.63 8.88
N ASN A 268 -1.65 -13.24 10.02
CA ASN A 268 -1.38 -13.87 11.32
C ASN A 268 -1.60 -15.40 11.34
N PRO A 269 -2.69 -15.97 10.77
CA PRO A 269 -2.90 -17.41 10.72
C PRO A 269 -1.81 -18.14 9.93
N ILE A 270 -1.36 -17.58 8.80
CA ILE A 270 -0.35 -18.19 7.92
C ILE A 270 0.98 -18.31 8.68
N ILE A 271 1.39 -17.24 9.34
CA ILE A 271 2.63 -17.23 10.13
C ILE A 271 2.47 -18.04 11.41
N GLY A 272 1.27 -18.05 12.01
CA GLY A 272 0.93 -18.92 13.14
C GLY A 272 1.13 -20.39 12.80
N VAL A 273 0.67 -20.85 11.62
CA VAL A 273 0.87 -22.24 11.16
C VAL A 273 2.37 -22.52 11.00
N PHE A 274 3.11 -21.64 10.31
CA PHE A 274 4.56 -21.79 10.15
C PHE A 274 5.26 -21.91 11.50
N GLY A 275 4.94 -21.02 12.43
CA GLY A 275 5.52 -21.00 13.76
C GLY A 275 5.16 -22.21 14.62
N GLY A 276 3.92 -22.72 14.52
CA GLY A 276 3.49 -23.96 15.15
C GLY A 276 4.28 -25.18 14.64
N ILE A 277 4.46 -25.28 13.31
CA ILE A 277 5.29 -26.33 12.69
C ILE A 277 6.72 -26.26 13.22
N LEU A 278 7.31 -25.06 13.17
CA LEU A 278 8.71 -24.86 13.55
C LEU A 278 8.95 -25.18 15.03
N TYR A 279 8.05 -24.74 15.92
CA TYR A 279 8.09 -25.09 17.34
C TYR A 279 8.03 -26.61 17.55
N SER A 280 7.10 -27.29 16.87
CA SER A 280 6.97 -28.75 16.97
C SER A 280 8.23 -29.48 16.48
N LEU A 281 8.84 -29.03 15.38
CA LEU A 281 10.06 -29.62 14.83
C LEU A 281 11.26 -29.45 15.77
N ILE A 282 11.45 -28.25 16.32
CA ILE A 282 12.57 -27.97 17.23
C ILE A 282 12.44 -28.79 18.53
N LYS A 283 11.22 -28.85 19.08
CA LYS A 283 10.96 -29.63 20.29
C LYS A 283 11.13 -31.13 20.08
N LYS A 284 10.69 -31.66 18.92
CA LYS A 284 10.92 -33.05 18.52
C LYS A 284 12.42 -33.35 18.38
N SER A 285 13.17 -32.50 17.67
CA SER A 285 14.62 -32.64 17.52
C SER A 285 15.35 -32.69 18.86
N ARG A 286 14.96 -31.82 19.81
CA ARG A 286 15.54 -31.80 21.17
C ARG A 286 15.22 -33.05 21.99
N ARG A 287 14.05 -33.67 21.84
CA ARG A 287 13.75 -34.95 22.49
C ARG A 287 14.62 -36.08 21.93
N THR A 288 14.79 -36.12 20.60
CA THR A 288 15.59 -37.15 19.94
C THR A 288 17.09 -37.04 20.26
N SER A 289 17.62 -35.83 20.48
CA SER A 289 19.04 -35.64 20.83
C SER A 289 19.37 -35.95 22.30
N ILE A 290 18.41 -35.88 23.21
CA ILE A 290 18.62 -36.15 24.65
C ILE A 290 18.52 -37.66 24.97
N LEU A 291 17.71 -38.43 24.22
CA LEU A 291 17.55 -39.87 24.44
C LEU A 291 18.88 -40.69 24.38
N PRO A 292 19.77 -40.51 23.39
CA PRO A 292 21.00 -41.30 23.32
C PRO A 292 22.03 -40.93 24.40
N SER A 293 22.00 -39.70 24.95
CA SER A 293 22.91 -39.31 26.04
C SER A 293 22.58 -39.96 27.39
N ILE A 294 21.32 -40.36 27.60
CA ILE A 294 20.89 -41.02 28.84
C ILE A 294 21.21 -42.52 28.78
N GLN A 295 21.01 -43.17 27.62
CA GLN A 295 21.38 -44.59 27.45
C GLN A 295 22.89 -44.85 27.54
N ASN A 296 23.73 -43.87 27.20
CA ASN A 296 25.19 -43.98 27.36
C ASN A 296 25.70 -43.62 28.76
N MET A 297 24.84 -43.14 29.67
CA MET A 297 25.20 -42.92 31.09
C MET A 297 24.78 -44.08 32.00
N GLU A 298 23.92 -44.98 31.51
CA GLU A 298 23.46 -46.19 32.22
C GLU A 298 24.21 -47.46 31.80
N GLN A 299 25.20 -47.36 30.90
CA GLN A 299 26.18 -48.40 30.59
C GLN A 299 27.54 -48.06 31.20
#